data_AF-A0AAU9N136-F1
#
_entry.id   AF-A0AAU9N136-F1
#
_cell.length_a   1.000
_cell.length_b   1.000
_cell.length_c   1.000
_cell.angle_alpha   90.00
_cell.angle_beta   90.00
_cell.angle_gamma   90.00
#
_symmetry.space_group_name_H-M   'P 1'
#
loop_
_entity.id
_entity.type
_entity.pdbx_description
1 polymer ?
#
loop_
_entity_poly.entity_id
_entity_poly.type
_entity_poly.pdbx_seq_one_letter_code
_entity_poly.pdbx_strand_id
1 'polypeptide(L)'
;MREWIRDWMELPYISPYDDASDLDQASQEMEKRTVGVFHELLSLSLYKRIPVPILGKFTEEYRFSNSFSSVFTRHSGIFYMSLKGGIKTAMLREAYKGDELIDRDPLLEINDNFILLLAEGHKQRIEKLNLQKQAVENNTTPNTGFPNVMHME
;
A
#
# COMPACT_ATOMS: atom_id res chain seq x y z
N MET A 1 -5.51 4.81 33.09
CA MET A 1 -6.21 4.97 31.80
C MET A 1 -6.80 6.37 31.77
N ARG A 2 -6.70 7.13 30.67
CA ARG A 2 -7.31 8.48 30.60
C ARG A 2 -8.83 8.35 30.68
N GLU A 3 -9.50 9.23 31.41
CA GLU A 3 -10.96 9.16 31.65
C GLU A 3 -11.76 9.05 30.36
N TRP A 4 -11.43 9.88 29.35
CA TRP A 4 -12.08 9.85 28.04
C TRP A 4 -12.03 8.49 27.32
N ILE A 5 -10.99 7.66 27.53
CA ILE A 5 -10.88 6.34 26.90
C ILE A 5 -11.88 5.38 27.52
N ARG A 6 -12.04 5.42 28.85
CA ARG A 6 -13.03 4.61 29.56
C ARG A 6 -14.42 4.97 29.10
N ASP A 7 -14.74 6.26 29.09
CA ASP A 7 -16.06 6.76 28.70
C ASP A 7 -16.36 6.39 27.24
N TRP A 8 -15.36 6.47 26.33
CA TRP A 8 -15.49 6.01 24.94
C TRP A 8 -15.74 4.49 24.84
N MET A 9 -15.06 3.69 25.66
CA MET A 9 -15.26 2.23 25.68
C MET A 9 -16.67 1.84 26.13
N GLU A 10 -17.27 2.59 27.06
CA GLU A 10 -18.60 2.34 27.62
C GLU A 10 -19.76 2.70 26.65
N LEU A 11 -19.52 3.51 25.62
CA LEU A 11 -20.52 3.82 24.60
C LEU A 11 -21.07 2.55 23.93
N PRO A 12 -22.32 2.55 23.44
CA PRO A 12 -22.85 1.42 22.69
C PRO A 12 -22.02 1.16 21.42
N TYR A 13 -21.77 -0.12 21.12
CA TYR A 13 -21.22 -0.50 19.81
C TYR A 13 -22.35 -0.43 18.78
N ILE A 14 -22.12 0.32 17.71
CA ILE A 14 -23.04 0.45 16.59
C ILE A 14 -22.41 -0.26 15.40
N SER A 15 -23.12 -1.21 14.82
CA SER A 15 -22.58 -2.01 13.72
C SER A 15 -22.20 -1.10 12.55
N PRO A 16 -21.06 -1.36 11.88
CA PRO A 16 -20.70 -0.72 10.62
C PRO A 16 -21.77 -0.86 9.53
N TYR A 17 -22.61 -1.90 9.63
CA TYR A 17 -23.65 -2.24 8.66
C TYR A 17 -25.04 -1.72 9.02
N ASP A 18 -25.23 -1.20 10.23
CA ASP A 18 -26.53 -0.65 10.66
C ASP A 18 -26.73 0.76 10.10
N ASP A 19 -28.01 1.13 9.93
CA ASP A 19 -28.40 2.50 9.61
C ASP A 19 -28.11 3.43 10.80
N ALA A 20 -27.33 4.47 10.53
CA ALA A 20 -26.92 5.48 11.50
C ALA A 20 -27.45 6.86 11.14
N SER A 21 -28.51 6.92 10.34
CA SER A 21 -29.08 8.19 9.88
C SER A 21 -29.64 9.06 11.01
N ASP A 22 -30.05 8.43 12.10
CA ASP A 22 -30.59 9.09 13.30
C ASP A 22 -29.51 9.64 14.25
N LEU A 23 -28.25 9.29 14.04
CA LEU A 23 -27.14 9.77 14.87
C LEU A 23 -26.68 11.15 14.42
N ASP A 24 -26.45 12.03 15.39
CA ASP A 24 -25.76 13.29 15.15
C ASP A 24 -24.32 13.02 14.72
N GLN A 25 -23.87 13.68 13.65
CA GLN A 25 -22.52 13.57 13.13
C GLN A 25 -21.44 14.04 14.11
N ALA A 26 -21.80 14.96 15.02
CA ALA A 26 -20.89 15.44 16.06
C ALA A 26 -20.89 14.56 17.33
N SER A 27 -21.72 13.51 17.39
CA SER A 27 -21.85 12.64 18.56
C SER A 27 -20.64 11.73 18.76
N GLN A 28 -20.41 11.30 20.01
CA GLN A 28 -19.34 10.34 20.31
C GLN A 28 -19.68 8.94 19.78
N GLU A 29 -20.97 8.63 19.68
CA GLU A 29 -21.54 7.42 19.11
C GLU A 29 -21.22 7.31 17.62
N MET A 30 -21.41 8.39 16.86
CA MET A 30 -21.03 8.43 15.44
C MET A 30 -19.53 8.25 15.24
N GLU A 31 -18.72 8.84 16.11
CA GLU A 31 -17.28 8.64 16.07
C GLU A 31 -16.90 7.19 16.38
N LYS A 32 -17.52 6.58 17.38
CA LYS A 32 -17.30 5.15 17.72
C LYS A 32 -17.71 4.24 16.57
N ARG A 33 -18.82 4.53 15.89
CA ARG A 33 -19.21 3.83 14.66
C ARG A 33 -18.17 4.02 13.56
N THR A 34 -17.68 5.24 13.35
CA THR A 34 -16.65 5.55 12.35
C THR A 34 -15.35 4.75 12.60
N VAL A 35 -14.93 4.63 13.87
CA VAL A 35 -13.83 3.75 14.27
C VAL A 35 -14.13 2.29 13.88
N GLY A 36 -15.33 1.79 14.15
CA GLY A 36 -15.75 0.44 13.76
C GLY A 36 -15.73 0.22 12.24
N VAL A 37 -16.23 1.17 11.47
CA VAL A 37 -16.22 1.13 10.00
C VAL A 37 -14.79 1.09 9.46
N PHE A 38 -13.89 1.93 9.97
CA PHE A 38 -12.49 1.90 9.53
C PHE A 38 -11.78 0.63 9.94
N HIS A 39 -12.06 0.11 11.14
CA HIS A 39 -11.53 -1.17 11.57
C HIS A 39 -11.93 -2.28 10.58
N GLU A 40 -13.21 -2.34 10.21
CA GLU A 40 -13.72 -3.33 9.26
C GLU A 40 -13.18 -3.15 7.83
N LEU A 41 -13.19 -1.92 7.29
CA LEU A 41 -12.64 -1.66 5.95
C LEU A 41 -11.15 -2.05 5.87
N LEU A 42 -10.39 -1.76 6.92
CA LEU A 42 -8.99 -2.14 6.99
C LEU A 42 -8.86 -3.67 7.16
N SER A 43 -9.64 -4.29 8.04
CA SER A 43 -9.59 -5.75 8.28
C SER A 43 -9.86 -6.55 7.00
N LEU A 44 -10.76 -6.07 6.14
CA LEU A 44 -11.10 -6.72 4.86
C LEU A 44 -10.04 -6.50 3.77
N SER A 45 -9.13 -5.53 3.92
CA SER A 45 -8.06 -5.30 2.94
C SER A 45 -6.91 -6.30 3.10
N LEU A 46 -6.32 -6.76 1.98
CA LEU A 46 -5.23 -7.76 2.00
C LEU A 46 -4.05 -7.34 2.88
N TYR A 47 -3.65 -6.07 2.78
CA TYR A 47 -2.55 -5.51 3.55
C TYR A 47 -3.00 -4.87 4.87
N LYS A 48 -4.27 -4.98 5.28
CA LYS A 48 -4.79 -4.33 6.49
C LYS A 48 -4.50 -2.81 6.54
N ARG A 49 -4.46 -2.19 5.35
CA ARG A 49 -4.13 -0.78 5.12
C ARG A 49 -4.83 -0.24 3.87
N ILE A 50 -5.27 1.02 3.93
CA ILE A 50 -5.92 1.71 2.81
C ILE A 50 -5.41 3.16 2.75
N PRO A 51 -5.09 3.70 1.56
CA PRO A 51 -4.80 5.12 1.41
C PRO A 51 -5.98 5.98 1.88
N VAL A 52 -5.72 7.00 2.70
CA VAL A 52 -6.75 7.90 3.23
C VAL A 52 -7.60 8.55 2.13
N PRO A 53 -7.04 8.97 0.96
CA PRO A 53 -7.84 9.48 -0.15
C PRO A 53 -8.83 8.47 -0.74
N ILE A 54 -8.56 7.16 -0.62
CA ILE A 54 -9.48 6.10 -1.04
C ILE A 54 -10.62 5.96 -0.04
N LEU A 55 -10.34 6.02 1.27
CA LEU A 55 -11.38 6.03 2.31
C LEU A 55 -12.33 7.22 2.14
N GLY A 56 -11.80 8.40 1.80
CA GLY A 56 -12.61 9.60 1.55
C GLY A 56 -13.60 9.47 0.39
N LYS A 57 -13.43 8.51 -0.52
CA LYS A 57 -14.41 8.25 -1.58
C LYS A 57 -15.71 7.65 -1.06
N PHE A 58 -15.68 7.05 0.13
CA PHE A 58 -16.85 6.45 0.77
C PHE A 58 -17.51 7.37 1.81
N THR A 59 -17.25 8.68 1.71
CA THR A 59 -17.72 9.67 2.69
C THR A 59 -19.24 9.73 2.73
N GLU A 60 -19.92 9.63 1.58
CA GLU A 60 -21.38 9.71 1.53
C GLU A 60 -22.02 8.42 2.08
N GLU A 61 -21.47 7.26 1.70
CA GLU A 61 -22.01 5.94 2.03
C GLU A 61 -21.91 5.63 3.53
N TYR A 62 -20.77 5.96 4.15
CA TYR A 62 -20.57 5.75 5.58
C TYR A 62 -20.79 7.00 6.42
N ARG A 63 -21.13 8.12 5.77
CA ARG A 63 -21.39 9.44 6.36
C ARG A 63 -20.20 9.94 7.20
N PHE A 64 -18.99 9.85 6.65
CA PHE A 64 -17.79 10.35 7.33
C PHE A 64 -17.81 11.88 7.49
N SER A 65 -17.21 12.39 8.57
CA SER A 65 -17.06 13.83 8.73
C SER A 65 -15.98 14.40 7.78
N ASN A 66 -16.03 15.70 7.49
CA ASN A 66 -14.98 16.38 6.71
C ASN A 66 -13.57 16.24 7.32
N SER A 67 -13.50 15.97 8.62
CA SER A 67 -12.27 15.77 9.38
C SER A 67 -12.03 14.30 9.77
N PHE A 68 -12.64 13.33 9.07
CA PHE A 68 -12.58 11.91 9.41
C PHE A 68 -11.15 11.38 9.61
N SER A 69 -10.18 11.92 8.87
CA SER A 69 -8.77 11.50 9.00
C SER A 69 -8.18 11.75 10.40
N SER A 70 -8.78 12.64 11.19
CA SER A 70 -8.40 12.88 12.59
C SER A 70 -8.72 11.69 13.51
N VAL A 71 -9.63 10.81 13.12
CA VAL A 71 -9.94 9.57 13.85
C VAL A 71 -8.68 8.70 13.96
N PHE A 72 -7.86 8.61 12.92
CA PHE A 72 -6.63 7.81 12.94
C PHE A 72 -5.59 8.31 13.94
N THR A 73 -5.54 9.63 14.20
CA THR A 73 -4.61 10.20 15.16
C THR A 73 -5.17 10.16 16.58
N ARG A 74 -6.48 10.40 16.77
CA ARG A 74 -7.16 10.29 18.07
C ARG A 74 -7.17 8.86 18.60
N HIS A 75 -7.40 7.88 17.73
CA HIS A 75 -7.46 6.45 18.06
C HIS A 75 -6.16 5.73 17.69
N SER A 76 -5.03 6.35 18.01
CA SER A 76 -3.70 5.81 17.71
C SER A 76 -3.39 4.47 18.38
N GLY A 77 -4.18 4.05 19.38
CA GLY A 77 -4.10 2.70 19.95
C GLY A 77 -4.68 1.61 19.04
N ILE A 78 -5.57 1.97 18.11
CA ILE A 78 -6.24 1.05 17.17
C ILE A 78 -5.63 1.18 15.77
N PHE A 79 -5.35 2.42 15.37
CA PHE A 79 -4.81 2.73 14.05
C PHE A 79 -3.41 3.31 14.13
N TYR A 80 -2.70 3.24 13.01
CA TYR A 80 -1.57 4.11 12.74
C TYR A 80 -1.70 4.69 11.33
N MET A 81 -1.11 5.86 11.10
CA MET A 81 -1.11 6.52 9.81
C MET A 81 0.32 6.74 9.35
N SER A 82 0.66 6.17 8.20
CA SER A 82 1.96 6.38 7.55
C SER A 82 1.86 7.48 6.49
N LEU A 83 2.97 8.16 6.23
CA LEU A 83 3.12 9.09 5.10
C LEU A 83 4.27 8.58 4.22
N LYS A 84 3.94 7.99 3.08
CA LYS A 84 4.92 7.46 2.13
C LYS A 84 4.68 8.06 0.75
N GLY A 85 5.70 8.67 0.17
CA GLY A 85 5.61 9.29 -1.17
C GLY A 85 4.51 10.37 -1.26
N GLY A 86 4.26 11.11 -0.18
CA GLY A 86 3.18 12.12 -0.11
C GLY A 86 1.78 11.55 0.12
N ILE A 87 1.62 10.22 0.20
CA ILE A 87 0.32 9.57 0.40
C ILE A 87 0.17 9.16 1.87
N LYS A 88 -0.88 9.67 2.51
CA LYS A 88 -1.31 9.22 3.84
C LYS A 88 -2.02 7.88 3.71
N THR A 89 -1.56 6.88 4.46
CA THR A 89 -2.15 5.53 4.47
C THR A 89 -2.53 5.14 5.88
N ALA A 90 -3.81 4.82 6.09
CA ALA A 90 -4.32 4.31 7.35
C ALA A 90 -4.03 2.80 7.43
N MET A 91 -3.65 2.33 8.62
CA MET A 91 -3.24 0.94 8.87
C MET A 91 -3.86 0.48 10.20
N LEU A 92 -4.28 -0.79 10.23
CA LEU A 92 -4.80 -1.42 11.44
C LEU A 92 -3.62 -1.84 12.34
N ARG A 93 -3.49 -1.28 13.55
CA ARG A 93 -2.31 -1.50 14.40
C ARG A 93 -2.14 -2.96 14.80
N GLU A 94 -3.23 -3.62 15.21
CA GLU A 94 -3.21 -5.00 15.68
C GLU A 94 -2.83 -6.02 14.59
N ALA A 95 -2.91 -5.65 13.31
CA ALA A 95 -2.50 -6.50 12.22
C ALA A 95 -0.97 -6.53 12.01
N TYR A 96 -0.21 -5.69 12.70
CA TYR A 96 1.21 -5.48 12.44
C TYR A 96 2.08 -5.67 13.68
N LYS A 97 3.23 -6.32 13.50
CA LYS A 97 4.33 -6.35 14.46
C LYS A 97 5.50 -5.55 13.90
N GLY A 98 5.57 -4.28 14.28
CA GLY A 98 6.48 -3.33 13.62
C GLY A 98 6.00 -3.05 12.19
N ASP A 99 6.87 -3.30 11.20
CA ASP A 99 6.55 -3.11 9.78
C ASP A 99 6.03 -4.39 9.10
N GLU A 100 5.96 -5.50 9.82
CA GLU A 100 5.56 -6.80 9.29
C GLU A 100 4.08 -7.08 9.57
N LEU A 101 3.35 -7.49 8.53
CA LEU A 101 1.98 -7.97 8.64
C LEU A 101 1.98 -9.35 9.31
N ILE A 102 1.22 -9.51 10.40
CA ILE A 102 1.23 -10.72 11.23
C ILE A 102 0.60 -11.89 10.49
N ASP A 103 -0.58 -11.67 9.90
CA ASP A 103 -1.32 -12.66 9.13
C ASP A 103 -1.33 -12.26 7.66
N ARG A 104 -0.47 -12.92 6.87
CA ARG A 104 -0.31 -12.65 5.45
C ARG A 104 -1.21 -13.56 4.64
N ASP A 105 -2.12 -12.94 3.89
CA ASP A 105 -2.97 -13.65 2.95
C ASP A 105 -2.15 -14.35 1.84
N PRO A 106 -2.46 -15.60 1.45
CA PRO A 106 -1.77 -16.32 0.38
C PRO A 106 -1.69 -15.56 -0.96
N LEU A 107 -2.66 -14.69 -1.26
CA LEU A 107 -2.64 -13.85 -2.46
C LEU A 107 -1.45 -12.89 -2.47
N LEU A 108 -0.95 -12.47 -1.31
CA LEU A 108 0.24 -11.63 -1.21
C LEU A 108 1.49 -12.39 -1.63
N GLU A 109 1.61 -13.66 -1.25
CA GLU A 109 2.73 -14.51 -1.66
C GLU A 109 2.72 -14.76 -3.17
N ILE A 110 1.55 -15.03 -3.74
CA ILE A 110 1.38 -15.18 -5.19
C ILE A 110 1.78 -13.89 -5.91
N ASN A 111 1.37 -12.73 -5.39
CA ASN A 111 1.73 -11.44 -5.96
C ASN A 111 3.24 -11.18 -5.88
N ASP A 112 3.90 -11.54 -4.78
CA ASP A 112 5.35 -11.40 -4.64
C ASP A 112 6.08 -12.28 -5.68
N ASN A 113 5.66 -13.52 -5.86
CA ASN A 113 6.18 -14.43 -6.89
C ASN A 113 5.96 -13.87 -8.31
N PHE A 114 4.80 -13.29 -8.56
CA PHE A 114 4.49 -12.66 -9.85
C PHE A 114 5.42 -11.46 -10.14
N ILE A 115 5.67 -10.61 -9.15
CA ILE A 115 6.60 -9.48 -9.27
C ILE A 115 8.02 -9.96 -9.59
N LEU A 116 8.48 -11.02 -8.92
CA LEU A 116 9.80 -11.61 -9.18
C LEU A 116 9.90 -12.15 -10.61
N LEU A 117 8.86 -12.84 -11.09
CA LEU A 117 8.81 -13.36 -12.45
C LEU A 117 8.85 -12.23 -13.49
N LEU A 118 8.11 -11.14 -13.26
CA LEU A 118 8.14 -9.97 -14.14
C LEU A 118 9.53 -9.32 -14.16
N ALA A 119 10.17 -9.16 -13.01
CA ALA A 119 11.51 -8.59 -12.92
C ALA A 119 12.54 -9.41 -13.70
N GLU A 120 12.48 -10.73 -13.58
CA GLU A 120 13.35 -11.65 -14.33
C GLU A 120 13.09 -11.56 -15.84
N GLY A 121 11.82 -11.57 -16.27
CA GLY A 121 11.47 -11.38 -17.69
C GLY A 121 11.95 -10.04 -18.25
N HIS A 122 11.88 -8.96 -17.46
CA HIS A 122 12.40 -7.66 -17.84
C HIS A 122 13.93 -7.67 -18.00
N LYS A 123 14.65 -8.32 -17.07
CA LYS A 123 16.11 -8.46 -17.12
C LYS A 123 16.55 -9.20 -18.38
N GLN A 124 15.94 -10.34 -18.68
CA GLN A 124 16.23 -11.14 -19.88
C GLN A 124 16.01 -10.35 -21.17
N ARG A 125 14.94 -9.54 -21.22
CA ARG A 125 14.67 -8.66 -22.36
C ARG A 125 15.78 -7.63 -22.56
N ILE A 126 16.24 -6.99 -21.49
CA ILE A 126 17.31 -5.98 -21.53
C ILE A 126 18.62 -6.62 -22.00
N GLU A 127 18.98 -7.80 -21.46
CA GLU A 127 20.17 -8.54 -21.87
C GLU A 127 20.14 -8.88 -23.37
N LYS A 128 19.01 -9.39 -23.88
CA LYS A 128 18.84 -9.69 -25.30
C LYS A 128 19.00 -8.45 -26.18
N LEU A 129 18.44 -7.31 -25.77
CA LEU A 129 18.58 -6.04 -26.51
C LEU A 129 20.03 -5.54 -26.51
N ASN A 130 20.75 -5.70 -25.39
CA ASN A 130 22.15 -5.32 -25.29
C ASN A 130 23.04 -6.20 -26.19
N LEU A 131 22.80 -7.52 -26.21
CA LEU A 131 23.51 -8.44 -27.10
C LEU A 131 23.25 -8.10 -28.58
N GLN A 132 22.02 -7.74 -28.94
CA GLN A 132 21.69 -7.32 -30.32
C GLN A 132 22.42 -6.03 -30.71
N LYS A 133 22.47 -5.03 -29.82
CA LYS A 133 23.21 -3.79 -30.07
C LYS A 133 24.70 -4.05 -30.28
N GLN A 134 25.32 -4.86 -29.41
CA GLN A 134 26.73 -5.25 -29.54
C GLN A 134 27.00 -5.98 -30.86
N ALA A 135 26.10 -6.88 -31.28
CA ALA A 135 26.22 -7.56 -32.56
C ALA A 135 26.17 -6.57 -33.74
N VAL A 136 25.30 -5.56 -33.70
CA VAL A 136 25.24 -4.51 -34.74
C VAL A 136 26.52 -3.66 -34.74
N GLU A 137 27.02 -3.24 -33.58
CA GLU A 137 28.25 -2.45 -33.44
C GLU A 137 29.49 -3.20 -33.95
N ASN A 138 29.64 -4.47 -33.58
CA ASN A 138 30.74 -5.34 -34.02
C ASN A 138 30.71 -5.61 -35.53
N ASN A 139 29.52 -5.64 -36.14
CA ASN A 139 29.38 -5.79 -37.60
C ASN A 139 29.62 -4.49 -38.37
N THR A 140 29.59 -3.33 -37.71
CA THR A 140 29.74 -2.00 -38.34
C THR A 140 31.19 -1.49 -38.27
N THR A 141 32.05 -2.08 -37.44
CA THR A 141 33.49 -1.79 -37.41
C THR A 141 34.23 -2.68 -38.43
N PRO A 142 34.80 -2.13 -39.52
CA PRO A 142 35.52 -2.95 -40.48
C PRO A 142 36.80 -3.48 -39.83
N ASN A 143 37.06 -4.78 -39.98
CA ASN A 143 38.36 -5.39 -39.68
C ASN A 143 39.43 -4.82 -40.64
N THR A 144 39.99 -3.65 -40.32
CA THR A 144 41.19 -3.12 -40.97
C THR A 144 42.42 -3.86 -40.43
N GLY A 145 42.48 -5.17 -40.66
CA GLY A 145 43.74 -5.90 -40.57
C GLY A 145 44.56 -5.58 -41.81
N PHE A 146 45.47 -4.61 -41.71
CA PHE A 146 46.51 -4.45 -42.71
C PHE A 146 47.37 -5.72 -42.70
N PRO A 147 47.53 -6.45 -43.83
CA PRO A 147 48.42 -7.60 -43.86
C PRO A 147 49.86 -7.11 -43.65
N ASN A 148 50.57 -7.74 -42.72
CA ASN A 148 51.98 -7.48 -42.47
C ASN A 148 52.76 -7.76 -43.77
N VAL A 149 53.28 -6.70 -44.39
CA VAL A 149 54.10 -6.80 -45.60
C VAL A 149 55.44 -7.42 -45.16
N MET A 150 55.74 -8.63 -45.62
CA MET A 150 57.07 -9.21 -45.46
C MET A 150 58.08 -8.32 -46.20
N HIS A 151 58.94 -7.65 -45.44
CA HIS A 151 60.15 -7.04 -46.00
C HIS A 151 61.07 -8.18 -46.47
N MET A 152 61.20 -8.31 -47.80
CA MET A 152 62.32 -8.99 -48.42
C MET A 152 63.51 -8.03 -48.43
N GLU A 153 64.53 -8.33 -47.62
CA GLU A 153 65.95 -8.06 -47.92
C GLU A 153 66.79 -9.22 -47.37
#